data_AF-K3WCX4-F1
#
_entry.id   AF-K3WCX4-F1
#
_cell.length_a   1.000
_cell.length_b   1.000
_cell.length_c   1.000
_cell.angle_alpha   90.00
_cell.angle_beta   90.00
_cell.angle_gamma   90.00
#
_symmetry.space_group_name_H-M   'P 1'
#
loop_
_entity.id
_entity.type
_entity.pdbx_description
1 polymer ?
#
loop_
_entity_poly.entity_id
_entity_poly.type
_entity_poly.pdbx_seq_one_letter_code
_entity_poly.pdbx_strand_id
1 'polypeptide(L)'
;MVFCGADFEVSKTPAAAASIGRVAKKAVNDAARKSKNMRELAKHAQNLMEVSQGLGWHVAVGTDFAVDLRYRKGACVLLSSRGSKMKVLLYRTVPALTPIPMEDHEAMLSAEGAATKGKLKQRITINECDMESEVMDEVVAKAKRLLEHFNEDPDVDSKVALALKHALTFSYGHTWHTIVSTTRELCCIPHIIPKSLADFSIDKYRVVVYRHGGSDVDNKMDFTRLANRLSLLMALVCLVIYGYFVFTATEKDVQCLSGKQSDAVTRLPVGCRLKDVVQANTYASWKGMAMFGTMLFTVIASGLRMYRSSLHTKAKQL
;
A
#
# COMPACT_ATOMS: atom_id res chain seq x y z
N MET A 1 31.68 -6.92 11.74
CA MET A 1 30.44 -6.69 12.53
C MET A 1 29.81 -8.05 12.77
N VAL A 2 29.64 -8.48 14.02
CA VAL A 2 29.13 -9.82 14.37
C VAL A 2 27.66 -9.68 14.76
N PHE A 3 26.76 -10.28 13.98
CA PHE A 3 25.31 -10.29 14.23
C PHE A 3 24.87 -11.47 15.11
N CYS A 4 25.77 -12.44 15.29
CA CYS A 4 25.53 -13.67 16.02
C CYS A 4 25.24 -13.34 17.51
N GLY A 5 23.97 -13.45 17.90
CA GLY A 5 23.50 -13.19 19.28
C GLY A 5 22.84 -11.83 19.51
N ALA A 6 22.63 -11.01 18.48
CA ALA A 6 21.89 -9.76 18.63
C ALA A 6 20.40 -10.03 18.93
N ASP A 7 19.90 -9.55 20.07
CA ASP A 7 18.47 -9.54 20.40
C ASP A 7 17.84 -8.25 19.86
N PHE A 8 16.99 -8.40 18.85
CA PHE A 8 16.24 -7.32 18.25
C PHE A 8 14.87 -7.18 18.91
N GLU A 9 14.55 -5.96 19.33
CA GLU A 9 13.26 -5.61 19.89
C GLU A 9 12.45 -4.76 18.92
N VAL A 10 11.14 -4.98 18.92
CA VAL A 10 10.21 -4.20 18.09
C VAL A 10 10.08 -2.80 18.69
N SER A 11 10.38 -1.78 17.88
CA SER A 11 10.18 -0.40 18.25
C SER A 11 8.70 -0.07 18.37
N LYS A 12 8.34 0.89 19.24
CA LYS A 12 6.96 1.36 19.40
C LYS A 12 6.44 2.11 18.17
N THR A 13 7.36 2.70 17.41
CA THR A 13 7.11 3.51 16.22
C THR A 13 7.96 3.01 15.06
N PRO A 14 7.39 2.78 13.87
CA PRO A 14 5.97 2.91 13.53
C PRO A 14 5.11 1.82 14.20
N ALA A 15 3.84 2.14 14.47
CA ALA A 15 2.93 1.20 15.12
C ALA A 15 2.60 0.01 14.20
N ALA A 16 3.11 -1.17 14.57
CA ALA A 16 2.81 -2.42 13.91
C ALA A 16 1.71 -3.20 14.66
N ALA A 17 0.93 -4.00 13.93
CA ALA A 17 0.02 -4.95 14.58
C ALA A 17 0.85 -5.96 15.41
N ALA A 18 0.40 -6.29 16.62
CA ALA A 18 1.14 -7.16 17.53
C ALA A 18 1.50 -8.53 16.92
N SER A 19 0.63 -9.08 16.07
CA SER A 19 0.88 -10.32 15.33
C SER A 19 2.07 -10.19 14.37
N ILE A 20 2.12 -9.11 13.58
CA ILE A 20 3.20 -8.84 12.63
C ILE A 20 4.49 -8.53 13.39
N GLY A 21 4.44 -7.74 14.47
CA GLY A 21 5.60 -7.45 15.31
C GLY A 21 6.25 -8.71 15.89
N ARG A 22 5.46 -9.67 16.36
CA ARG A 22 5.99 -10.97 16.87
C ARG A 22 6.65 -11.79 15.76
N VAL A 23 6.03 -11.87 14.59
CA VAL A 23 6.59 -12.60 13.44
C VAL A 23 7.88 -11.95 12.96
N ALA A 24 7.89 -10.62 12.82
CA ALA A 24 9.06 -9.83 12.47
C ALA A 24 10.20 -10.01 13.48
N LYS A 25 9.92 -9.94 14.79
CA LYS A 25 10.92 -10.20 15.84
C LYS A 25 11.53 -11.58 15.69
N LYS A 26 10.71 -12.61 15.48
CA LYS A 26 11.20 -13.97 15.28
C LYS A 26 12.07 -14.07 14.01
N ALA A 27 11.58 -13.57 12.89
CA ALA A 27 12.28 -13.64 11.60
C ALA A 27 13.65 -12.95 11.64
N VAL A 28 13.73 -11.74 12.20
CA VAL A 28 14.99 -10.99 12.30
C VAL A 28 15.99 -11.67 13.25
N ASN A 29 15.54 -12.14 14.41
CA ASN A 29 16.42 -12.82 15.36
C ASN A 29 16.89 -14.18 14.83
N ASP A 30 16.04 -14.94 14.15
CA ASP A 30 16.41 -16.20 13.48
C ASP A 30 17.40 -15.95 12.33
N ALA A 31 17.23 -14.86 11.57
CA ALA A 31 18.17 -14.43 10.54
C ALA A 31 19.51 -13.98 11.14
N ALA A 32 19.51 -13.20 12.23
CA ALA A 32 20.72 -12.71 12.89
C ALA A 32 21.64 -13.83 13.37
N ARG A 33 21.08 -14.96 13.83
CA ARG A 33 21.85 -16.15 14.25
C ARG A 33 22.62 -16.81 13.11
N LYS A 34 22.15 -16.68 11.87
CA LYS A 34 22.73 -17.34 10.69
C LYS A 34 23.61 -16.43 9.85
N SER A 35 23.47 -15.12 10.03
CA SER A 35 24.05 -14.12 9.13
C SER A 35 25.42 -13.65 9.60
N LYS A 36 26.36 -13.54 8.66
CA LYS A 36 27.72 -13.03 8.90
C LYS A 36 27.85 -11.55 8.57
N ASN A 37 26.99 -11.01 7.72
CA ASN A 37 27.00 -9.61 7.29
C ASN A 37 25.57 -9.03 7.17
N MET A 38 25.45 -7.70 6.99
CA MET A 38 24.16 -7.00 6.88
C MET A 38 23.31 -7.48 5.70
N ARG A 39 23.95 -7.79 4.57
CA ARG A 39 23.26 -8.25 3.36
C ARG A 39 22.65 -9.63 3.55
N GLU A 40 23.35 -10.55 4.20
CA GLU A 40 22.81 -11.85 4.61
C GLU A 40 21.66 -11.70 5.61
N LEU A 41 21.81 -10.81 6.60
CA LEU A 41 20.74 -10.52 7.56
C LEU A 41 19.49 -10.02 6.86
N ALA A 42 19.63 -9.03 5.98
CA ALA A 42 18.52 -8.48 5.21
C ALA A 42 17.85 -9.57 4.35
N LYS A 43 18.64 -10.39 3.65
CA LYS A 43 18.14 -11.43 2.74
C LYS A 43 17.42 -12.55 3.50
N HIS A 44 18.00 -13.03 4.61
CA HIS A 44 17.38 -14.07 5.43
C HIS A 44 16.11 -13.56 6.11
N ALA A 45 16.12 -12.33 6.62
CA ALA A 45 14.93 -11.72 7.21
C ALA A 45 13.82 -11.53 6.16
N GLN A 46 14.16 -11.09 4.95
CA GLN A 46 13.22 -10.98 3.82
C GLN A 46 12.56 -12.33 3.54
N ASN A 47 13.36 -13.37 3.29
CA ASN A 47 12.86 -14.70 2.96
C ASN A 47 11.93 -15.25 4.06
N LEU A 48 12.29 -15.11 5.34
CA LEU A 48 11.46 -15.58 6.45
C LEU A 48 10.14 -14.79 6.56
N MET A 49 10.18 -13.48 6.29
CA MET A 49 8.98 -12.66 6.26
C MET A 49 8.08 -13.02 5.08
N GLU A 50 8.65 -13.31 3.91
CA GLU A 50 7.89 -13.70 2.73
C GLU A 50 7.23 -15.07 2.90
N VAL A 51 7.94 -16.06 3.43
CA VAL A 51 7.36 -17.38 3.73
C VAL A 51 6.21 -17.29 4.75
N SER A 52 6.30 -16.38 5.72
CA SER A 52 5.32 -16.32 6.81
C SER A 52 4.16 -15.35 6.55
N GLN A 53 4.42 -14.24 5.86
CA GLN A 53 3.49 -13.12 5.66
C GLN A 53 3.22 -12.79 4.18
N GLY A 54 3.78 -13.56 3.25
CA GLY A 54 3.64 -13.42 1.81
C GLY A 54 4.62 -12.45 1.16
N LEU A 55 4.81 -12.57 -0.15
CA LEU A 55 5.81 -11.84 -0.96
C LEU A 55 5.71 -10.31 -0.88
N GLY A 56 6.82 -9.63 -1.18
CA GLY A 56 6.85 -8.17 -1.35
C GLY A 56 7.24 -7.40 -0.09
N TRP A 57 7.94 -8.06 0.85
CA TRP A 57 8.58 -7.39 1.98
C TRP A 57 9.92 -6.81 1.57
N HIS A 58 10.11 -5.54 1.87
CA HIS A 58 11.38 -4.84 1.74
C HIS A 58 12.10 -4.85 3.07
N VAL A 59 13.43 -4.91 3.03
CA VAL A 59 14.26 -4.91 4.24
C VAL A 59 15.34 -3.84 4.11
N ALA A 60 15.45 -2.97 5.10
CA ALA A 60 16.57 -2.04 5.26
C ALA A 60 17.27 -2.30 6.60
N VAL A 61 18.59 -2.40 6.58
CA VAL A 61 19.44 -2.70 7.74
C VAL A 61 20.54 -1.67 7.82
N GLY A 62 20.75 -1.07 8.98
CA GLY A 62 21.84 -0.12 9.19
C GLY A 62 21.93 0.34 10.64
N THR A 63 22.95 1.12 10.97
CA THR A 63 23.11 1.73 12.31
C THR A 63 22.03 2.77 12.55
N ASP A 64 21.95 3.72 11.63
CA ASP A 64 20.93 4.76 11.57
C ASP A 64 20.65 5.17 10.13
N PHE A 65 19.39 5.52 9.86
CA PHE A 65 18.95 5.95 8.55
C PHE A 65 17.56 6.59 8.63
N ALA A 66 17.35 7.60 7.80
CA ALA A 66 16.06 8.16 7.50
C ALA A 66 15.44 7.45 6.29
N VAL A 67 14.12 7.28 6.33
CA VAL A 67 13.34 6.73 5.23
C VAL A 67 12.19 7.66 4.91
N ASP A 68 12.01 7.96 3.63
CA ASP A 68 10.73 8.45 3.14
C ASP A 68 10.13 7.45 2.16
N LEU A 69 9.18 6.68 2.67
CA LEU A 69 8.51 5.61 1.95
C LEU A 69 7.01 5.64 2.24
N ARG A 70 6.21 5.25 1.24
CA ARG A 70 4.77 5.06 1.44
C ARG A 70 4.50 3.59 1.69
N TYR A 71 4.03 3.26 2.89
CA TYR A 71 3.80 1.88 3.31
C TYR A 71 2.33 1.62 3.65
N ARG A 72 1.94 0.34 3.59
CA ARG A 72 0.60 -0.09 3.99
C ARG A 72 0.47 -0.01 5.51
N LYS A 73 -0.59 0.62 6.01
CA LYS A 73 -0.86 0.70 7.46
C LYS A 73 -0.80 -0.69 8.11
N GLY A 74 0.06 -0.82 9.12
CA GLY A 74 0.30 -2.07 9.84
C GLY A 74 1.29 -3.04 9.18
N ALA A 75 1.85 -2.74 8.00
CA ALA A 75 2.88 -3.52 7.32
C ALA A 75 4.21 -2.77 7.26
N CYS A 76 4.58 -2.16 8.38
CA CYS A 76 5.90 -1.57 8.60
C CYS A 76 6.29 -1.82 10.05
N VAL A 77 7.47 -2.38 10.26
CA VAL A 77 8.01 -2.76 11.56
C VAL A 77 9.45 -2.31 11.62
N LEU A 78 9.78 -1.51 12.62
CA LEU A 78 11.15 -1.20 12.96
C LEU A 78 11.58 -2.09 14.13
N LEU A 79 12.75 -2.70 14.00
CA LEU A 79 13.39 -3.45 15.06
C LEU A 79 14.76 -2.85 15.34
N SER A 80 15.14 -2.80 16.61
CA SER A 80 16.42 -2.27 17.04
C SER A 80 17.07 -3.22 18.03
N SER A 81 18.38 -3.39 17.93
CA SER A 81 19.15 -4.12 18.93
C SER A 81 20.12 -3.16 19.62
N ARG A 82 20.05 -3.09 20.95
CA ARG A 82 20.98 -2.29 21.76
C ARG A 82 22.40 -2.85 21.71
N GLY A 83 22.53 -4.18 21.63
CA GLY A 83 23.83 -4.86 21.62
C GLY A 83 24.61 -4.61 20.32
N SER A 84 23.96 -4.75 19.16
CA SER A 84 24.62 -4.53 17.87
C SER A 84 24.55 -3.09 17.37
N LYS A 85 23.75 -2.22 18.02
CA LYS A 85 23.43 -0.86 17.57
C LYS A 85 22.86 -0.81 16.14
N MET A 86 22.20 -1.88 15.72
CA MET A 86 21.59 -1.99 14.40
C MET A 86 20.07 -1.80 14.48
N LYS A 87 19.54 -1.22 13.41
CA LYS A 87 18.12 -1.10 13.12
C LYS A 87 17.80 -1.95 11.88
N VAL A 88 16.65 -2.63 11.91
CA VAL A 88 16.10 -3.41 10.81
C VAL A 88 14.68 -2.92 10.56
N LEU A 89 14.45 -2.35 9.39
CA LEU A 89 13.14 -1.91 8.93
C LEU A 89 12.58 -2.94 7.95
N LEU A 90 11.44 -3.52 8.31
CA LEU A 90 10.66 -4.44 7.46
C LEU A 90 9.39 -3.73 7.03
N TYR A 91 9.13 -3.64 5.73
CA TYR A 91 7.97 -2.88 5.26
C TYR A 91 7.42 -3.38 3.93
N ARG A 92 6.16 -3.03 3.65
CA ARG A 92 5.52 -3.23 2.34
C ARG A 92 5.02 -1.90 1.81
N THR A 93 5.49 -1.51 0.63
CA THR A 93 5.14 -0.23 0.02
C THR A 93 3.77 -0.27 -0.65
N VAL A 94 3.14 0.88 -0.82
CA VAL A 94 1.91 1.07 -1.60
C VAL A 94 2.10 2.25 -2.56
N PRO A 95 1.40 2.29 -3.71
CA PRO A 95 1.59 3.38 -4.65
C PRO A 95 1.00 4.67 -4.05
N ALA A 96 1.59 5.83 -4.39
CA ALA A 96 0.93 7.08 -4.10
C ALA A 96 -0.18 7.33 -5.13
N LEU A 97 -1.40 7.50 -4.64
CA LEU A 97 -2.61 7.71 -5.45
C LEU A 97 -2.94 9.19 -5.67
N THR A 98 -2.27 10.07 -4.92
CA THR A 98 -2.50 11.51 -4.93
C THR A 98 -1.27 12.19 -5.50
N PRO A 99 -1.42 13.09 -6.50
CA PRO A 99 -0.32 13.90 -6.95
C PRO A 99 0.16 14.81 -5.83
N ILE A 100 1.43 15.16 -5.90
CA ILE A 100 2.03 16.11 -4.96
C ILE A 100 1.52 17.52 -5.32
N PRO A 101 1.04 18.32 -4.35
CA PRO A 101 0.66 19.70 -4.60
C PRO A 101 1.80 20.52 -5.21
N MET A 102 1.50 21.36 -6.20
CA MET A 102 2.50 22.18 -6.90
C MET A 102 3.14 23.22 -5.96
N GLU A 103 2.41 23.72 -4.98
CA GLU A 103 2.90 24.66 -3.97
C GLU A 103 4.07 24.07 -3.13
N ASP A 104 3.96 22.79 -2.74
CA ASP A 104 5.03 22.09 -2.02
C ASP A 104 6.28 21.93 -2.90
N HIS A 105 6.08 21.72 -4.21
CA HIS A 105 7.17 21.66 -5.18
C HIS A 105 7.87 23.00 -5.35
N GLU A 106 7.12 24.08 -5.51
CA GLU A 106 7.64 25.43 -5.67
C GLU A 106 8.37 25.90 -4.41
N ALA A 107 7.87 25.56 -3.22
CA ALA A 107 8.56 25.82 -1.96
C ALA A 107 9.92 25.12 -1.91
N MET A 108 10.01 23.86 -2.34
CA MET A 108 11.30 23.17 -2.41
C MET A 108 12.22 23.74 -3.50
N LEU A 109 11.71 24.10 -4.68
CA LEU A 109 12.51 24.73 -5.74
C LEU A 109 13.06 26.10 -5.30
N SER A 110 12.29 26.86 -4.52
CA SER A 110 12.75 28.13 -3.96
C SER A 110 13.87 27.95 -2.92
N ALA A 111 13.83 26.85 -2.16
CA ALA A 111 14.91 26.44 -1.25
C ALA A 111 16.14 25.91 -2.02
N GLU A 112 15.93 25.15 -3.11
CA GLU A 112 17.00 24.68 -4.01
C GLU A 112 17.76 25.85 -4.68
N GLY A 113 17.07 26.94 -5.00
CA GLY A 113 17.65 28.14 -5.62
C GLY A 113 18.62 28.92 -4.71
N ALA A 114 18.58 28.69 -3.40
CA ALA A 114 19.45 29.35 -2.42
C ALA A 114 20.78 28.60 -2.17
N ALA A 115 20.97 27.41 -2.76
CA ALA A 115 22.22 26.65 -2.61
C ALA A 115 23.39 27.38 -3.29
N THR A 116 24.26 27.98 -2.48
CA THR A 116 25.48 28.67 -2.91
C THR A 116 26.38 27.77 -3.75
N LYS A 117 26.91 28.34 -4.86
CA LYS A 117 27.85 27.75 -5.82
C LYS A 117 29.23 27.41 -5.22
N GLY A 118 29.30 26.68 -4.11
CA GLY A 118 30.53 26.12 -3.58
C GLY A 118 30.75 24.74 -4.20
N LYS A 119 31.61 24.62 -5.21
CA LYS A 119 32.01 23.31 -5.77
C LYS A 119 32.85 22.54 -4.74
N LEU A 120 32.22 21.92 -3.74
CA LEU A 120 32.86 20.85 -2.99
C LEU A 120 33.02 19.64 -3.91
N LYS A 121 34.28 19.21 -4.09
CA LYS A 121 34.62 17.94 -4.74
C LYS A 121 34.21 16.81 -3.80
N GLN A 122 32.92 16.51 -3.76
CA GLN A 122 32.39 15.35 -3.05
C GLN A 122 32.70 14.08 -3.84
N ARG A 123 33.14 13.03 -3.14
CA ARG A 123 33.44 11.74 -3.74
C ARG A 123 32.15 10.94 -3.86
N ILE A 124 31.76 10.65 -5.09
CA ILE A 124 30.62 9.78 -5.39
C ILE A 124 31.13 8.35 -5.60
N THR A 125 30.47 7.37 -5.00
CA THR A 125 30.76 5.94 -5.20
C THR A 125 29.45 5.21 -5.43
N ILE A 126 29.30 4.58 -6.58
CA ILE A 126 28.11 3.80 -6.93
C ILE A 126 28.29 2.39 -6.37
N ASN A 127 27.35 1.92 -5.56
CA ASN A 127 27.37 0.59 -4.97
C ASN A 127 26.60 -0.41 -5.86
N GLU A 128 25.37 -0.05 -6.22
CA GLU A 128 24.47 -0.87 -7.04
C GLU A 128 23.54 0.07 -7.82
N CYS A 129 23.46 -0.08 -9.13
CA CYS A 129 22.63 0.77 -9.97
C CYS A 129 22.09 -0.05 -11.14
N ASP A 130 20.79 0.06 -11.34
CA ASP A 130 20.06 -0.52 -12.47
C ASP A 130 19.45 0.58 -13.36
N MET A 131 19.47 1.84 -12.91
CA MET A 131 18.96 2.98 -13.68
C MET A 131 19.82 3.29 -14.92
N GLU A 132 19.18 3.90 -15.90
CA GLU A 132 19.85 4.51 -17.06
C GLU A 132 20.77 5.66 -16.61
N SER A 133 21.90 5.84 -17.28
CA SER A 133 22.97 6.76 -16.85
C SER A 133 22.49 8.20 -16.73
N GLU A 134 21.66 8.66 -17.67
CA GLU A 134 21.12 10.04 -17.67
C GLU A 134 20.27 10.31 -16.42
N VAL A 135 19.35 9.39 -16.11
CA VAL A 135 18.49 9.49 -14.92
C VAL A 135 19.33 9.38 -13.65
N MET A 136 20.33 8.49 -13.63
CA MET A 136 21.24 8.34 -12.51
C MET A 136 22.02 9.63 -12.23
N ASP A 137 22.57 10.27 -13.26
CA ASP A 137 23.29 11.53 -13.13
C ASP A 137 22.40 12.65 -12.59
N GLU A 138 21.13 12.71 -13.03
CA GLU A 138 20.13 13.64 -12.50
C GLU A 138 19.80 13.38 -11.02
N VAL A 139 19.60 12.11 -10.64
CA VAL A 139 19.33 11.71 -9.25
C VAL A 139 20.50 12.07 -8.35
N VAL A 140 21.73 11.75 -8.76
CA VAL A 140 22.95 12.05 -8.02
C VAL A 140 23.15 13.56 -7.91
N ALA A 141 22.94 14.32 -8.98
CA ALA A 141 23.04 15.78 -8.96
C ALA A 141 22.03 16.42 -8.01
N LYS A 142 20.78 15.93 -7.99
CA LYS A 142 19.75 16.40 -7.05
C LYS A 142 20.11 16.06 -5.61
N ALA A 143 20.49 14.80 -5.33
CA ALA A 143 20.90 14.37 -3.99
C ALA A 143 22.09 15.18 -3.48
N LYS A 144 23.06 15.46 -4.35
CA LYS A 144 24.22 16.30 -4.04
C LYS A 144 23.81 17.69 -3.58
N ARG A 145 22.96 18.37 -4.36
CA ARG A 145 22.49 19.73 -4.03
C ARG A 145 21.72 19.77 -2.71
N LEU A 146 20.86 18.78 -2.47
CA LEU A 146 20.10 18.69 -1.22
C LEU A 146 20.99 18.47 -0.01
N LEU A 147 22.04 17.63 -0.13
CA LEU A 147 23.03 17.43 0.93
C LEU A 147 23.85 18.69 1.20
N GLU A 148 24.21 19.45 0.16
CA GLU A 148 24.90 20.74 0.32
C GLU A 148 24.00 21.78 1.00
N HIS A 149 22.71 21.81 0.64
CA HIS A 149 21.74 22.75 1.20
C HIS A 149 21.45 22.50 2.69
N PHE A 150 21.25 21.24 3.08
CA PHE A 150 20.91 20.87 4.46
C PHE A 150 22.13 20.48 5.32
N ASN A 151 23.37 20.79 4.88
CA ASN A 151 24.59 20.31 5.54
C ASN A 151 24.73 20.75 7.01
N GLU A 152 24.16 21.90 7.37
CA GLU A 152 24.20 22.44 8.74
C GLU A 152 23.04 21.96 9.62
N ASP A 153 22.05 21.26 9.05
CA ASP A 153 20.91 20.75 9.80
C ASP A 153 21.23 19.44 10.54
N PRO A 154 20.78 19.29 11.80
CA PRO A 154 20.95 18.05 12.54
C PRO A 154 20.16 16.87 11.94
N ASP A 155 19.03 17.13 11.29
CA ASP A 155 18.14 16.15 10.67
C ASP A 155 18.31 16.08 9.13
N VAL A 156 19.56 16.29 8.67
CA VAL A 156 19.91 16.32 7.23
C VAL A 156 19.41 15.10 6.47
N ASP A 157 19.52 13.90 7.03
CA ASP A 157 19.12 12.66 6.37
C ASP A 157 17.60 12.61 6.12
N SER A 158 16.81 13.05 7.09
CA SER A 158 15.35 13.09 7.02
C SER A 158 14.87 14.14 6.01
N LYS A 159 15.46 15.35 6.03
CA LYS A 159 15.12 16.40 5.07
C LYS A 159 15.51 16.03 3.65
N VAL A 160 16.70 15.44 3.46
CA VAL A 160 17.17 14.99 2.15
C VAL A 160 16.32 13.83 1.63
N ALA A 161 15.97 12.84 2.46
CA ALA A 161 15.11 11.73 2.05
C ALA A 161 13.74 12.25 1.54
N LEU A 162 13.11 13.14 2.30
CA LEU A 162 11.83 13.76 1.95
C LEU A 162 11.91 14.57 0.66
N ALA A 163 12.86 15.51 0.58
CA ALA A 163 13.00 16.39 -0.57
C ALA A 163 13.38 15.63 -1.85
N LEU A 164 14.26 14.62 -1.73
CA LEU A 164 14.66 13.80 -2.88
C LEU A 164 13.48 12.99 -3.40
N LYS A 165 12.70 12.34 -2.53
CA LYS A 165 11.52 11.59 -2.96
C LYS A 165 10.50 12.50 -3.61
N HIS A 166 10.27 13.68 -3.05
CA HIS A 166 9.36 14.66 -3.60
C HIS A 166 9.81 15.10 -5.01
N ALA A 167 11.09 15.44 -5.20
CA ALA A 167 11.63 15.85 -6.49
C ALA A 167 11.49 14.75 -7.56
N LEU A 168 11.79 13.51 -7.20
CA LEU A 168 11.65 12.35 -8.10
C LEU A 168 10.20 12.03 -8.39
N THR A 169 9.32 12.19 -7.40
CA THR A 169 7.89 11.96 -7.57
C THR A 169 7.26 12.97 -8.52
N PHE A 170 7.70 14.22 -8.45
CA PHE A 170 7.26 15.26 -9.37
C PHE A 170 7.77 14.99 -10.79
N SER A 171 9.03 14.60 -10.94
CA SER A 171 9.68 14.43 -12.25
C SER A 171 9.27 13.12 -12.96
N TYR A 172 9.11 12.02 -12.22
CA TYR A 172 8.94 10.67 -12.80
C TYR A 172 7.77 9.85 -12.18
N GLY A 173 6.91 10.46 -11.36
CA GLY A 173 5.65 9.87 -10.88
C GLY A 173 5.66 9.23 -9.48
N HIS A 174 4.51 8.73 -9.03
CA HIS A 174 4.18 8.55 -7.59
C HIS A 174 4.64 7.25 -6.90
N THR A 175 5.77 6.67 -7.28
CA THR A 175 6.20 5.34 -6.76
C THR A 175 7.63 5.28 -6.28
N TRP A 176 8.25 6.44 -6.06
CA TRP A 176 9.61 6.53 -5.54
C TRP A 176 9.65 6.41 -4.02
N HIS A 177 10.70 5.76 -3.55
CA HIS A 177 11.04 5.66 -2.13
C HIS A 177 12.52 5.99 -1.97
N THR A 178 12.86 6.67 -0.89
CA THR A 178 14.22 7.12 -0.61
C THR A 178 14.63 6.70 0.79
N ILE A 179 15.88 6.29 0.91
CA ILE A 179 16.53 5.95 2.18
C ILE A 179 17.86 6.68 2.20
N VAL A 180 18.11 7.43 3.26
CA VAL A 180 19.35 8.19 3.44
C VAL A 180 19.94 7.81 4.77
N SER A 181 21.21 7.42 4.78
CA SER A 181 21.99 7.22 5.99
C SER A 181 23.12 8.22 6.04
N THR A 182 23.40 8.74 7.22
CA THR A 182 24.59 9.56 7.52
C THR A 182 25.87 8.73 7.58
N THR A 183 25.75 7.40 7.52
CA THR A 183 26.85 6.45 7.48
C THR A 183 26.82 5.60 6.21
N ARG A 184 27.95 5.01 5.85
CA ARG A 184 28.02 4.06 4.73
C ARG A 184 27.43 2.68 5.07
N GLU A 185 27.14 2.44 6.36
CA GLU A 185 26.65 1.17 6.89
C GLU A 185 25.13 1.05 6.75
N LEU A 186 24.69 0.91 5.50
CA LEU A 186 23.30 0.68 5.13
C LEU A 186 23.24 -0.47 4.11
N CYS A 187 22.28 -1.37 4.25
CA CYS A 187 21.95 -2.35 3.25
C CYS A 187 20.44 -2.38 3.08
N CYS A 188 19.96 -2.13 1.86
CA CYS A 188 18.56 -2.27 1.52
C CYS A 188 18.42 -3.42 0.51
N ILE A 189 17.41 -4.27 0.71
CA ILE A 189 16.97 -5.24 -0.28
C ILE A 189 15.52 -4.90 -0.62
N PRO A 190 15.29 -3.94 -1.53
CA PRO A 190 13.96 -3.61 -2.00
C PRO A 190 13.52 -4.57 -3.11
N HIS A 191 12.20 -4.78 -3.21
CA HIS A 191 11.59 -5.18 -4.48
C HIS A 191 11.56 -3.96 -5.39
N ILE A 192 12.13 -4.08 -6.58
CA ILE A 192 12.29 -2.96 -7.50
C ILE A 192 11.54 -3.23 -8.80
N ILE A 193 11.05 -2.17 -9.41
CA ILE A 193 10.75 -2.19 -10.84
C ILE A 193 12.11 -2.22 -11.56
N PRO A 194 12.32 -3.06 -12.58
CA PRO A 194 13.56 -3.06 -13.34
C PRO A 194 13.90 -1.65 -13.84
N LYS A 195 15.19 -1.33 -13.90
CA LYS A 195 15.76 -0.05 -14.28
C LYS A 195 15.43 1.14 -13.38
N SER A 196 15.15 0.90 -12.11
CA SER A 196 14.71 1.96 -11.20
C SER A 196 15.43 2.03 -9.87
N LEU A 197 16.54 1.30 -9.69
CA LEU A 197 17.34 1.30 -8.46
C LEU A 197 18.64 2.09 -8.63
N ALA A 198 18.94 2.93 -7.64
CA ALA A 198 20.22 3.59 -7.46
C ALA A 198 20.62 3.56 -5.98
N ASP A 199 21.71 2.86 -5.67
CA ASP A 199 22.40 2.85 -4.38
C ASP A 199 23.80 3.44 -4.58
N PHE A 200 24.03 4.60 -4.01
CA PHE A 200 25.29 5.33 -4.12
C PHE A 200 25.65 6.01 -2.80
N SER A 201 26.91 6.34 -2.67
CA SER A 201 27.45 7.06 -1.52
C SER A 201 28.03 8.39 -1.97
N ILE A 202 27.70 9.46 -1.24
CA ILE A 202 28.27 10.79 -1.41
C ILE A 202 29.02 11.11 -0.12
N ASP A 203 30.34 11.10 -0.18
CA ASP A 203 31.23 11.22 0.98
C ASP A 203 30.88 10.22 2.09
N LYS A 204 30.32 10.68 3.22
CA LYS A 204 29.90 9.83 4.36
C LYS A 204 28.47 9.31 4.23
N TYR A 205 27.64 9.96 3.40
CA TYR A 205 26.24 9.64 3.25
C TYR A 205 26.04 8.48 2.28
N ARG A 206 25.08 7.61 2.57
CA ARG A 206 24.60 6.58 1.65
C ARG A 206 23.15 6.84 1.30
N VAL A 207 22.85 6.86 0.02
CA VAL A 207 21.53 7.17 -0.53
C VAL A 207 21.08 5.99 -1.36
N VAL A 208 19.88 5.48 -1.05
CA VAL A 208 19.22 4.44 -1.83
C VAL A 208 17.90 5.01 -2.33
N VAL A 209 17.72 4.97 -3.64
CA VAL A 209 16.52 5.41 -4.34
C VAL A 209 16.01 4.24 -5.16
N TYR A 210 14.72 3.94 -5.04
CA TYR A 210 14.13 2.93 -5.89
C TYR A 210 12.64 3.19 -6.17
N ARG A 211 12.13 2.59 -7.24
CA ARG A 211 10.71 2.67 -7.60
C ARG A 211 10.01 1.35 -7.29
N HIS A 212 8.90 1.41 -6.55
CA HIS A 212 8.03 0.27 -6.33
C HIS A 212 6.59 0.69 -5.98
N GLY A 213 5.62 0.12 -6.69
CA GLY A 213 4.20 0.45 -6.58
C GLY A 213 3.37 -0.48 -5.68
N GLY A 214 4.01 -1.38 -4.93
CA GLY A 214 3.32 -2.45 -4.19
C GLY A 214 3.23 -3.76 -4.97
N SER A 215 2.96 -4.86 -4.28
CA SER A 215 2.88 -6.18 -4.92
C SER A 215 1.51 -6.41 -5.57
N ASP A 216 1.47 -7.19 -6.65
CA ASP A 216 0.21 -7.59 -7.31
C ASP A 216 -0.76 -8.29 -6.36
N VAL A 217 -0.22 -9.03 -5.40
CA VAL A 217 -1.00 -9.70 -4.35
C VAL A 217 -1.72 -8.66 -3.50
N ASP A 218 -1.05 -7.58 -3.12
CA ASP A 218 -1.67 -6.51 -2.33
C ASP A 218 -2.75 -5.76 -3.10
N ASN A 219 -2.51 -5.47 -4.37
CA ASN A 219 -3.50 -4.84 -5.25
C ASN A 219 -4.76 -5.71 -5.38
N LYS A 220 -4.60 -7.03 -5.57
CA LYS A 220 -5.71 -7.99 -5.60
C LYS A 220 -6.43 -8.06 -4.25
N MET A 221 -5.71 -8.00 -3.13
CA MET A 221 -6.31 -7.98 -1.80
C MET A 221 -7.10 -6.69 -1.52
N ASP A 222 -6.65 -5.55 -2.01
CA ASP A 222 -7.35 -4.28 -1.83
C ASP A 222 -8.58 -4.19 -2.75
N PHE A 223 -8.46 -4.65 -4.00
CA PHE A 223 -9.62 -4.77 -4.90
C PHE A 223 -10.70 -5.70 -4.34
N THR A 224 -10.32 -6.87 -3.81
CA THR A 224 -11.30 -7.80 -3.21
C THR A 224 -11.96 -7.22 -1.96
N ARG A 225 -11.26 -6.41 -1.15
CA ARG A 225 -11.87 -5.69 -0.03
C ARG A 225 -12.87 -4.63 -0.50
N LEU A 226 -12.51 -3.86 -1.52
CA LEU A 226 -13.38 -2.85 -2.11
C LEU A 226 -14.63 -3.50 -2.70
N ALA A 227 -14.46 -4.53 -3.55
CA ALA A 227 -15.54 -5.29 -4.14
C ALA A 227 -16.45 -5.88 -3.06
N ASN A 228 -15.90 -6.46 -1.99
CA ASN A 228 -16.72 -7.01 -0.90
C ASN A 228 -17.54 -5.92 -0.20
N ARG A 229 -16.95 -4.75 0.08
CA ARG A 229 -17.67 -3.61 0.67
C ARG A 229 -18.78 -3.10 -0.25
N LEU A 230 -18.48 -2.99 -1.54
CA LEU A 230 -19.45 -2.55 -2.54
C LEU A 230 -20.60 -3.55 -2.67
N SER A 231 -20.33 -4.85 -2.72
CA SER A 231 -21.37 -5.88 -2.73
C SER A 231 -22.26 -5.82 -1.50
N LEU A 232 -21.69 -5.65 -0.30
CA LEU A 232 -22.49 -5.50 0.92
C LEU A 232 -23.33 -4.21 0.91
N LEU A 233 -22.79 -3.10 0.40
CA LEU A 233 -23.53 -1.86 0.24
C LEU A 233 -24.70 -2.03 -0.73
N MET A 234 -24.48 -2.67 -1.88
CA MET A 234 -25.52 -2.95 -2.86
C MET A 234 -26.59 -3.88 -2.31
N ALA A 235 -26.21 -4.90 -1.53
CA ALA A 235 -27.16 -5.76 -0.83
C ALA A 235 -28.04 -4.95 0.15
N LEU A 236 -27.45 -4.03 0.92
CA LEU A 236 -28.19 -3.16 1.83
C LEU A 236 -29.17 -2.25 1.08
N VAL A 237 -28.74 -1.65 -0.03
CA VAL A 237 -29.62 -0.82 -0.88
C VAL A 237 -30.79 -1.64 -1.42
N CYS A 238 -30.55 -2.85 -1.94
CA CYS A 238 -31.61 -3.75 -2.38
C CYS A 238 -32.56 -4.13 -1.24
N LEU A 239 -32.05 -4.35 -0.03
CA LEU A 239 -32.86 -4.66 1.15
C LEU A 239 -33.75 -3.47 1.56
N VAL A 240 -33.23 -2.24 1.51
CA VAL A 240 -34.01 -1.02 1.79
C VAL A 240 -35.12 -0.84 0.75
N ILE A 241 -34.81 -1.03 -0.53
CA ILE A 241 -35.80 -0.98 -1.61
C ILE A 241 -36.86 -2.07 -1.43
N TYR A 242 -36.45 -3.30 -1.11
CA TYR A 242 -37.38 -4.39 -0.80
C TYR A 242 -38.27 -4.04 0.40
N GLY A 243 -37.70 -3.52 1.48
CA GLY A 243 -38.42 -3.07 2.67
C GLY A 243 -39.46 -2.00 2.33
N TYR A 244 -39.07 -0.99 1.54
CA TYR A 244 -40.00 0.01 1.02
C TYR A 244 -41.19 -0.67 0.31
N PHE A 245 -40.92 -1.57 -0.64
CA PHE A 245 -41.98 -2.32 -1.34
C PHE A 245 -42.77 -3.29 -0.44
N VAL A 246 -42.29 -3.66 0.75
CA VAL A 246 -43.10 -4.44 1.70
C VAL A 246 -44.01 -3.53 2.50
N PHE A 247 -43.50 -2.39 2.97
CA PHE A 247 -44.24 -1.49 3.87
C PHE A 247 -45.20 -0.53 3.15
N THR A 248 -44.94 -0.18 1.89
CA THR A 248 -45.85 0.67 1.09
C THR A 248 -46.89 -0.13 0.31
N ALA A 249 -46.95 -1.45 0.51
CA ALA A 249 -47.88 -2.30 -0.23
C ALA A 249 -49.31 -1.99 0.23
N THR A 250 -50.16 -1.52 -0.69
CA THR A 250 -51.56 -1.29 -0.39
C THR A 250 -52.35 -2.59 -0.56
N GLU A 251 -53.51 -2.70 0.09
CA GLU A 251 -54.42 -3.85 -0.11
C GLU A 251 -54.83 -4.02 -1.58
N LYS A 252 -54.91 -2.91 -2.34
CA LYS A 252 -55.18 -2.91 -3.78
C LYS A 252 -54.05 -3.54 -4.59
N ASP A 253 -52.79 -3.31 -4.21
CA ASP A 253 -51.63 -3.93 -4.89
C ASP A 253 -51.64 -5.46 -4.73
N VAL A 254 -52.13 -5.97 -3.62
CA VAL A 254 -52.26 -7.43 -3.37
C VAL A 254 -53.46 -8.01 -4.11
N GLN A 255 -54.61 -7.33 -4.10
CA GLN A 255 -55.83 -7.80 -4.76
C GLN A 255 -55.70 -7.82 -6.29
N CYS A 256 -55.05 -6.81 -6.89
CA CYS A 256 -54.94 -6.66 -8.34
C CYS A 256 -53.79 -7.46 -8.98
N LEU A 257 -52.95 -8.12 -8.18
CA LEU A 257 -51.76 -8.87 -8.63
C LEU A 257 -52.08 -10.12 -9.46
N SER A 258 -53.31 -10.62 -9.38
CA SER A 258 -53.78 -11.80 -10.12
C SER A 258 -54.25 -11.49 -11.55
N GLY A 259 -54.36 -10.21 -11.92
CA GLY A 259 -54.75 -9.78 -13.25
C GLY A 259 -53.58 -9.85 -14.25
N LYS A 260 -53.81 -10.45 -15.42
CA LYS A 260 -52.86 -10.41 -16.54
C LYS A 260 -53.13 -9.20 -17.43
N GLN A 261 -52.07 -8.54 -17.90
CA GLN A 261 -52.16 -7.39 -18.80
C GLN A 261 -52.83 -7.74 -20.15
N SER A 262 -52.82 -9.02 -20.55
CA SER A 262 -53.50 -9.56 -21.73
C SER A 262 -55.02 -9.67 -21.59
N ASP A 263 -55.54 -9.67 -20.37
CA ASP A 263 -56.94 -10.03 -20.08
C ASP A 263 -57.86 -8.80 -20.00
N ALA A 264 -57.46 -7.70 -20.67
CA ALA A 264 -58.09 -6.39 -20.62
C ALA A 264 -59.60 -6.36 -20.98
N VAL A 265 -60.16 -7.47 -21.46
CA VAL A 265 -61.56 -7.56 -21.92
C VAL A 265 -62.40 -8.62 -21.17
N THR A 266 -61.82 -9.60 -20.44
CA THR A 266 -62.65 -10.73 -19.95
C THR A 266 -62.52 -11.12 -18.49
N ARG A 267 -61.41 -10.87 -17.76
CA ARG A 267 -61.29 -11.26 -16.33
C ARG A 267 -60.33 -10.37 -15.55
N LEU A 268 -60.74 -9.13 -15.27
CA LEU A 268 -60.07 -8.32 -14.24
C LEU A 268 -60.58 -8.73 -12.85
N PRO A 269 -59.72 -8.75 -11.81
CA PRO A 269 -60.15 -8.97 -10.43
C PRO A 269 -61.18 -7.91 -10.01
N VAL A 270 -62.16 -8.31 -9.19
CA VAL A 270 -63.25 -7.44 -8.75
C VAL A 270 -62.69 -6.20 -8.05
N GLY A 271 -63.01 -5.00 -8.57
CA GLY A 271 -62.58 -3.72 -8.00
C GLY A 271 -61.27 -3.14 -8.57
N CYS A 272 -60.60 -3.82 -9.51
CA CYS A 272 -59.33 -3.37 -10.09
C CYS A 272 -59.51 -2.71 -11.47
N ARG A 273 -58.85 -1.57 -11.71
CA ARG A 273 -58.71 -0.99 -13.06
C ARG A 273 -57.44 -1.52 -13.73
N LEU A 274 -57.36 -1.44 -15.06
CA LEU A 274 -56.16 -1.84 -15.81
C LEU A 274 -54.89 -1.13 -15.32
N LYS A 275 -54.98 0.14 -14.94
CA LYS A 275 -53.86 0.90 -14.34
C LYS A 275 -53.38 0.30 -13.02
N ASP A 276 -54.31 -0.14 -12.18
CA ASP A 276 -54.00 -0.75 -10.88
C ASP A 276 -53.33 -2.12 -11.06
N VAL A 277 -53.74 -2.90 -12.07
CA VAL A 277 -53.09 -4.18 -12.44
C VAL A 277 -51.68 -3.98 -12.97
N VAL A 278 -51.45 -2.98 -13.82
CA VAL A 278 -50.10 -2.65 -14.34
C VAL A 278 -49.20 -2.17 -13.20
N GLN A 279 -49.72 -1.33 -12.30
CA GLN A 279 -48.99 -0.86 -11.13
C GLN A 279 -48.65 -2.03 -10.18
N ALA A 280 -49.61 -2.89 -9.85
CA ALA A 280 -49.39 -4.06 -9.01
C ALA A 280 -48.34 -5.03 -9.59
N ASN A 281 -48.39 -5.29 -10.91
CA ASN A 281 -47.39 -6.14 -11.57
C ASN A 281 -46.00 -5.52 -11.60
N THR A 282 -45.91 -4.20 -11.84
CA THR A 282 -44.65 -3.46 -11.80
C THR A 282 -44.05 -3.49 -10.39
N TYR A 283 -44.90 -3.27 -9.38
CA TYR A 283 -44.55 -3.33 -7.97
C TYR A 283 -44.04 -4.72 -7.57
N ALA A 284 -44.74 -5.79 -7.98
CA ALA A 284 -44.33 -7.17 -7.75
C ALA A 284 -42.97 -7.49 -8.41
N SER A 285 -42.77 -7.03 -9.64
CA SER A 285 -41.52 -7.20 -10.38
C SER A 285 -40.35 -6.51 -9.68
N TRP A 286 -40.51 -5.24 -9.27
CA TRP A 286 -39.48 -4.51 -8.53
C TRP A 286 -39.18 -5.12 -7.17
N LYS A 287 -40.20 -5.58 -6.44
CA LYS A 287 -40.04 -6.32 -5.19
C LYS A 287 -39.25 -7.61 -5.41
N GLY A 288 -39.56 -8.37 -6.46
CA GLY A 288 -38.82 -9.58 -6.84
C GLY A 288 -37.37 -9.31 -7.22
N MET A 289 -37.12 -8.28 -8.03
CA MET A 289 -35.77 -7.85 -8.41
C MET A 289 -34.96 -7.39 -7.21
N ALA A 290 -35.56 -6.64 -6.28
CA ALA A 290 -34.89 -6.20 -5.06
C ALA A 290 -34.54 -7.39 -4.15
N MET A 291 -35.45 -8.34 -3.97
CA MET A 291 -35.18 -9.57 -3.21
C MET A 291 -34.04 -10.38 -3.84
N PHE A 292 -34.10 -10.60 -5.16
CA PHE A 292 -33.06 -11.31 -5.90
C PHE A 292 -31.71 -10.59 -5.81
N GLY A 293 -31.69 -9.26 -5.98
CA GLY A 293 -30.48 -8.45 -5.85
C GLY A 293 -29.84 -8.58 -4.46
N THR A 294 -30.66 -8.59 -3.41
CA THR A 294 -30.18 -8.79 -2.03
C THR A 294 -29.50 -10.15 -1.86
N MET A 295 -30.09 -11.22 -2.40
CA MET A 295 -29.49 -12.57 -2.37
C MET A 295 -28.22 -12.65 -3.21
N LEU A 296 -28.24 -12.10 -4.42
CA LEU A 296 -27.10 -12.14 -5.34
C LEU A 296 -25.89 -11.42 -4.74
N PHE A 297 -26.06 -10.19 -4.26
CA PHE A 297 -24.95 -9.41 -3.72
C PHE A 297 -24.40 -9.96 -2.40
N THR A 298 -25.24 -10.60 -1.57
CA THR A 298 -24.77 -11.30 -0.36
C THR A 298 -23.98 -12.56 -0.69
N VAL A 299 -24.38 -13.33 -1.72
CA VAL A 299 -23.61 -14.47 -2.22
C VAL A 299 -22.28 -14.02 -2.80
N ILE A 300 -22.25 -12.95 -3.61
CA ILE A 300 -21.01 -12.37 -4.16
C ILE A 300 -20.07 -11.92 -3.02
N ALA A 301 -20.58 -11.21 -2.02
CA ALA A 301 -19.79 -10.79 -0.86
C ALA A 301 -19.18 -11.98 -0.10
N SER A 302 -19.97 -13.03 0.10
CA SER A 302 -19.51 -14.27 0.75
C SER A 302 -18.43 -14.98 -0.08
N GLY A 303 -18.62 -15.06 -1.40
CA GLY A 303 -17.64 -15.59 -2.34
C GLY A 303 -16.32 -14.80 -2.34
N LEU A 304 -16.39 -13.47 -2.33
CA LEU A 304 -15.21 -12.61 -2.23
C LEU A 304 -14.46 -12.78 -0.90
N ARG A 305 -15.18 -13.01 0.20
CA ARG A 305 -14.58 -13.31 1.51
C ARG A 305 -13.81 -14.64 1.49
N MET A 306 -14.37 -15.68 0.85
CA MET A 306 -13.70 -16.97 0.68
C MET A 306 -12.51 -16.88 -0.29
N TYR A 307 -12.66 -16.15 -1.39
CA TYR A 307 -11.56 -15.92 -2.33
C TYR A 307 -10.38 -15.20 -1.66
N ARG A 308 -10.67 -14.21 -0.80
CA ARG A 308 -9.64 -13.52 -0.02
C ARG A 308 -8.88 -14.44 0.93
N SER A 309 -9.54 -15.40 1.60
CA SER A 309 -8.82 -16.36 2.46
C SER A 309 -7.95 -17.30 1.61
N SER A 310 -8.44 -17.74 0.45
CA SER A 310 -7.65 -18.52 -0.50
C SER A 310 -6.41 -17.78 -1.01
N LEU A 311 -6.55 -16.49 -1.37
CA LEU A 311 -5.42 -15.64 -1.77
C LEU A 311 -4.36 -15.54 -0.66
N HIS A 312 -4.78 -15.42 0.60
CA HIS A 312 -3.85 -15.36 1.72
C HIS A 312 -3.08 -16.67 1.90
N THR A 313 -3.70 -17.82 1.62
CA THR A 313 -3.01 -19.11 1.66
C THR A 313 -2.04 -19.26 0.49
N LYS A 314 -2.46 -18.90 -0.73
CA LYS A 314 -1.60 -18.95 -1.92
C LYS A 314 -0.39 -18.01 -1.80
N ALA A 315 -0.60 -16.81 -1.23
CA ALA A 315 0.48 -15.86 -1.00
C ALA A 315 1.55 -16.35 -0.01
N LYS A 316 1.23 -17.34 0.85
CA LYS A 316 2.21 -17.98 1.76
C LYS A 316 2.96 -19.17 1.13
N GLN A 317 2.45 -19.69 0.01
CA GLN A 317 2.97 -20.91 -0.64
C GLN A 317 3.84 -20.60 -1.87
N LEU A 318 3.84 -19.34 -2.34
CA LEU A 318 4.75 -18.80 -3.34
C LEU A 318 5.95 -18.16 -2.63
#